data_AF-A0A0Q9JQ48-F1
#
_entry.id   AF-A0A0Q9JQ48-F1
#
_cell.length_a   1.000
_cell.length_b   1.000
_cell.length_c   1.000
_cell.angle_alpha   90.00
_cell.angle_beta   90.00
_cell.angle_gamma   90.00
#
_symmetry.space_group_name_H-M   'P 1'
#
loop_
_entity.id
_entity.type
_entity.pdbx_description
1 polymer ?
#
loop_
_entity_poly.entity_id
_entity_poly.type
_entity_poly.pdbx_seq_one_letter_code
_entity_poly.pdbx_strand_id
1 'polypeptide(L)'
;MDQAPNDERMRRLQLLAYGVGASDAERAAAIAELELIRRERAAGEAERERTDAAGAPTTPAMRPDGEASDTAAAKPLKWAIAAGTAALLIGVAVGWQVGARTAVPEPSTVAVSAAPELDASVIPIADTAVSRLYEAEPTPADVPTAAYPRDSIAPTEYRLLLTRPDGVSLRIARLHGGAEVCAVVTLPSEFTASSCTHNGMFPEGGLWVEVSLPGDEGLVRGTILPDGTAELTPRQYAGDVLPIAGN
;
A
#
# COMPACT_ATOMS: atom_id res chain seq x y z
N MET A 1 24.03 6.80 26.41
CA MET A 1 22.97 6.50 27.41
C MET A 1 21.80 7.50 27.31
N ASP A 2 21.68 8.23 26.18
CA ASP A 2 20.76 9.37 26.02
C ASP A 2 19.38 9.02 25.45
N GLN A 3 19.01 7.74 25.46
CA GLN A 3 17.76 7.25 24.86
C GLN A 3 16.55 7.49 25.78
N ALA A 4 16.71 7.21 27.09
CA ALA A 4 15.66 7.38 28.09
C ALA A 4 15.03 8.79 28.16
N PRO A 5 15.77 9.92 28.12
CA PRO A 5 15.15 11.25 28.14
C PRO A 5 14.38 11.59 26.86
N ASN A 6 14.76 11.02 25.71
CA ASN A 6 14.07 11.25 24.44
C ASN A 6 12.72 10.52 24.37
N ASP A 7 12.66 9.30 24.92
CA ASP A 7 11.44 8.50 24.92
C ASP A 7 10.35 9.13 25.81
N GLU A 8 10.73 9.66 26.98
CA GLU A 8 9.79 10.36 27.87
C GLU A 8 9.28 11.68 27.24
N ARG A 9 10.15 12.41 26.55
CA ARG A 9 9.77 13.61 25.79
C ARG A 9 8.77 13.28 24.67
N MET A 10 9.02 12.22 23.89
CA MET A 10 8.09 11.77 22.85
C MET A 10 6.72 11.40 23.42
N ARG A 11 6.69 10.65 24.53
CA ARG A 11 5.44 10.25 25.17
C ARG A 11 4.64 11.47 25.64
N ARG A 12 5.30 12.46 26.24
CA ARG A 12 4.65 13.71 26.66
C ARG A 12 4.06 14.48 25.47
N LEU A 13 4.81 14.59 24.36
CA LEU A 13 4.33 15.28 23.17
C LEU A 13 3.13 14.57 22.53
N GLN A 14 3.13 13.23 22.50
CA GLN A 14 1.99 12.45 22.00
C GLN A 14 0.74 12.64 22.88
N LEU A 15 0.91 12.67 24.21
CA LEU A 15 -0.18 12.96 25.13
C LEU A 15 -0.74 14.38 24.93
N LEU A 16 0.08 15.39 24.63
CA LEU A 16 -0.39 16.75 24.33
C LEU A 16 -1.06 16.86 22.96
N ALA A 17 -0.50 16.20 21.93
CA ALA A 17 -1.02 16.24 20.57
C ALA A 17 -2.38 15.53 20.43
N TYR A 18 -2.59 14.43 21.15
CA TYR A 18 -3.76 13.57 20.98
C TYR A 18 -4.63 13.43 22.23
N GLY A 19 -4.21 13.95 23.38
CA GLY A 19 -4.93 13.83 24.64
C GLY A 19 -6.15 14.74 24.75
N VAL A 20 -7.02 14.38 25.70
CA VAL A 20 -8.18 15.17 26.10
C VAL A 20 -7.73 16.14 27.20
N GLY A 21 -7.89 17.45 26.99
CA GLY A 21 -7.55 18.48 27.98
C GLY A 21 -6.39 19.41 27.62
N ALA A 22 -5.65 19.17 26.53
CA ALA A 22 -4.72 20.14 25.98
C ALA A 22 -5.49 21.22 25.19
N SER A 23 -5.09 22.48 25.33
CA SER A 23 -5.61 23.56 24.49
C SER A 23 -5.15 23.38 23.03
N ASP A 24 -5.87 23.99 22.09
CA ASP A 24 -5.53 23.90 20.66
C ASP A 24 -4.13 24.44 20.34
N ALA A 25 -3.69 25.47 21.07
CA ALA A 25 -2.36 26.04 20.95
C ALA A 25 -1.27 25.05 21.41
N GLU A 26 -1.47 24.37 22.53
CA GLU A 26 -0.55 23.33 23.02
C GLU A 26 -0.52 22.13 22.08
N ARG A 27 -1.68 21.74 21.54
CA ARG A 27 -1.80 20.66 20.56
C ARG A 27 -1.01 20.97 19.29
N ALA A 28 -1.18 22.17 18.74
CA ALA A 28 -0.46 22.62 17.55
C ALA A 28 1.05 22.69 17.77
N ALA A 29 1.49 23.20 18.94
CA ALA A 29 2.90 23.24 19.30
C ALA A 29 3.52 21.83 19.43
N ALA A 30 2.81 20.90 20.07
CA ALA A 30 3.27 19.52 20.22
C ALA A 30 3.41 18.79 18.88
N ILE A 31 2.46 19.00 17.95
CA ILE A 31 2.55 18.45 16.58
C ILE A 31 3.76 19.00 15.84
N ALA A 32 4.00 20.32 15.91
CA ALA A 32 5.14 20.95 15.25
C ALA A 32 6.48 20.40 15.79
N GLU A 33 6.57 20.13 17.10
CA GLU A 33 7.76 19.55 17.71
C GLU A 33 7.96 18.08 17.31
N LEU A 34 6.88 17.27 17.23
CA LEU A 34 6.96 15.89 16.74
C LEU A 34 7.44 15.83 15.28
N GLU A 35 6.97 16.72 14.42
CA GLU A 35 7.42 16.84 13.02
C GLU A 35 8.89 17.25 12.92
N LEU A 36 9.38 18.08 13.83
CA LEU A 36 10.80 18.43 13.91
C LEU A 36 11.66 17.21 14.27
N ILE A 37 11.26 16.44 15.29
CA ILE A 37 11.97 15.22 15.70
C ILE A 37 12.00 14.18 14.57
N ARG A 38 10.90 14.02 13.83
CA ARG A 38 10.85 13.12 12.65
C ARG A 38 11.86 13.51 11.58
N ARG A 39 11.94 14.82 11.26
CA ARG A 39 12.91 15.34 10.28
C ARG A 39 14.35 15.15 10.74
N GLU A 40 14.65 15.38 12.01
CA GLU A 40 15.99 15.17 12.56
C GLU A 40 16.40 13.68 12.51
N ARG A 41 15.48 12.77 12.84
CA ARG A 41 15.76 11.31 12.73
C ARG A 41 16.00 10.90 11.29
N ALA A 42 15.14 11.33 10.35
CA ALA A 42 15.31 11.03 8.93
C ALA A 42 16.64 11.59 8.39
N ALA A 43 17.05 12.78 8.80
CA ALA A 43 18.34 13.36 8.43
C ALA A 43 19.53 12.56 9.00
N GLY A 44 19.43 12.11 10.26
CA GLY A 44 20.45 11.27 10.89
C GLY A 44 20.57 9.88 10.23
N GLU A 45 19.46 9.29 9.81
CA GLU A 45 19.45 8.02 9.06
C GLU A 45 20.08 8.18 7.68
N ALA A 46 19.73 9.25 6.95
CA ALA A 46 20.34 9.56 5.65
C ALA A 46 21.86 9.80 5.77
N GLU A 47 22.34 10.40 6.86
CA GLU A 47 23.77 10.58 7.09
C GLU A 47 24.47 9.26 7.38
N ARG A 48 23.87 8.38 8.20
CA ARG A 48 24.41 7.03 8.43
C ARG A 48 24.52 6.24 7.14
N GLU A 49 23.49 6.28 6.30
CA GLU A 49 23.50 5.61 5.00
C GLU A 49 24.63 6.14 4.09
N ARG A 50 24.86 7.45 4.06
CA ARG A 50 26.02 8.03 3.34
C ARG A 50 27.36 7.55 3.90
N THR A 51 27.46 7.47 5.23
CA THR A 51 28.70 7.04 5.89
C THR A 51 28.98 5.56 5.60
N ASP A 52 27.95 4.72 5.63
CA ASP A 52 28.02 3.29 5.31
C ASP A 52 28.38 3.08 3.82
N ALA A 53 27.79 3.89 2.93
CA ALA A 53 28.11 3.84 1.50
C ALA A 53 29.56 4.30 1.20
N ALA A 54 30.07 5.30 1.92
CA ALA A 54 31.45 5.78 1.77
C ALA A 54 32.48 4.83 2.43
N GLY A 55 32.06 4.08 3.46
CA GLY A 55 32.89 3.16 4.21
C GLY A 55 33.02 1.75 3.61
N ALA A 56 32.25 1.42 2.57
CA ALA A 56 32.36 0.14 1.89
C ALA A 56 33.77 0.02 1.25
N PRO A 57 34.67 -0.84 1.77
CA PRO A 57 36.00 -0.99 1.21
C PRO A 57 35.84 -1.51 -0.22
N THR A 58 36.29 -0.72 -1.19
CA THR A 58 36.49 -1.18 -2.57
C THR A 58 37.41 -2.40 -2.50
N THR A 59 36.83 -3.59 -2.54
CA THR A 59 37.59 -4.83 -2.64
C THR A 59 38.57 -4.66 -3.80
N PRO A 60 39.89 -4.70 -3.56
CA PRO A 60 40.85 -4.47 -4.63
C PRO A 60 40.58 -5.50 -5.72
N ALA A 61 40.34 -5.00 -6.94
CA ALA A 61 40.16 -5.82 -8.12
C ALA A 61 41.40 -6.71 -8.28
N MET A 62 41.28 -7.96 -7.87
CA MET A 62 42.31 -8.97 -8.05
C MET A 62 42.47 -9.16 -9.55
N ARG A 63 43.61 -8.69 -10.06
CA ARG A 63 44.04 -8.81 -11.46
C ARG A 63 44.15 -10.29 -11.81
N PRO A 64 43.39 -10.81 -12.80
CA PRO A 64 43.58 -12.17 -13.26
C PRO A 64 44.78 -12.19 -14.22
N ASP A 65 45.97 -12.43 -13.68
CA ASP A 65 47.08 -12.92 -14.51
C ASP A 65 46.85 -14.42 -14.72
N GLY A 66 46.71 -14.80 -15.99
CA GLY A 66 46.32 -16.14 -16.39
C GLY A 66 47.44 -17.16 -16.35
N GLU A 67 47.08 -18.43 -16.17
CA GLU A 67 47.83 -19.54 -16.75
C GLU A 67 46.90 -20.73 -16.95
N ALA A 68 46.99 -21.35 -18.12
CA ALA A 68 46.19 -22.48 -18.54
C ALA A 68 46.57 -23.75 -17.77
N SER A 69 45.59 -24.49 -17.26
CA SER A 69 45.69 -25.94 -17.16
C SER A 69 44.33 -26.60 -17.13
N ASP A 70 44.30 -27.68 -17.89
CA ASP A 70 43.20 -28.52 -18.28
C ASP A 70 42.64 -29.38 -17.13
N THR A 71 41.40 -29.84 -17.35
CA THR A 71 40.67 -30.94 -16.69
C THR A 71 39.84 -30.71 -15.42
N ALA A 72 38.65 -31.33 -15.49
CA ALA A 72 37.69 -31.70 -14.45
C ALA A 72 36.60 -30.69 -14.05
N ALA A 73 35.41 -30.95 -14.59
CA ALA A 73 34.16 -30.24 -14.41
C ALA A 73 33.60 -30.33 -12.98
N ALA A 74 33.37 -29.17 -12.37
CA ALA A 74 32.32 -28.93 -11.39
C ALA A 74 31.89 -27.46 -11.49
N LYS A 75 30.64 -27.20 -11.88
CA LYS A 75 30.10 -25.84 -12.07
C LYS A 75 29.33 -25.39 -10.82
N PRO A 76 29.84 -24.43 -10.02
CA PRO A 76 28.98 -23.61 -9.18
C PRO A 76 28.63 -22.29 -9.89
N LEU A 77 27.35 -22.21 -10.28
CA LEU A 77 26.69 -21.02 -10.84
C LEU A 77 26.59 -19.94 -9.74
N LYS A 78 27.53 -18.99 -9.73
CA LYS A 78 27.44 -17.73 -8.99
C LYS A 78 27.75 -16.63 -10.00
N TRP A 79 26.92 -15.59 -10.02
CA TRP A 79 27.00 -14.33 -10.82
C TRP A 79 25.77 -14.13 -11.72
N ALA A 80 24.80 -13.37 -11.20
CA ALA A 80 23.87 -12.58 -12.01
C ALA A 80 23.16 -11.50 -11.17
N ILE A 81 23.88 -10.68 -10.40
CA ILE A 81 23.32 -9.41 -9.89
C ILE A 81 24.43 -8.36 -9.88
N ALA A 82 24.73 -7.79 -11.04
CA ALA A 82 25.60 -6.64 -11.16
C ALA A 82 25.26 -5.83 -12.42
N ALA A 83 24.02 -5.37 -12.52
CA ALA A 83 23.61 -4.32 -13.46
C ALA A 83 22.26 -3.74 -12.98
N GLY A 84 22.29 -2.69 -12.17
CA GLY A 84 21.01 -2.09 -11.73
C GLY A 84 21.09 -0.83 -10.87
N THR A 85 22.25 -0.20 -10.68
CA THR A 85 22.39 0.95 -9.74
C THR A 85 22.59 2.30 -10.42
N ALA A 86 22.80 2.36 -11.74
CA ALA A 86 23.05 3.64 -12.42
C ALA A 86 21.78 4.43 -12.83
N ALA A 87 20.57 3.85 -12.71
CA ALA A 87 19.33 4.52 -13.14
C ALA A 87 18.63 5.32 -12.02
N LEU A 88 18.97 5.12 -10.75
CA LEU A 88 18.21 5.69 -9.63
C LEU A 88 18.64 7.11 -9.19
N LEU A 89 19.83 7.58 -9.59
CA LEU A 89 20.36 8.85 -9.11
C LEU A 89 19.93 10.08 -9.93
N ILE A 90 19.28 9.91 -11.07
CA ILE A 90 18.76 11.03 -11.88
C ILE A 90 17.26 11.29 -11.62
N GLY A 91 16.53 10.34 -11.00
CA GLY A 91 15.07 10.45 -10.81
C GLY A 91 14.60 11.31 -9.63
N VAL A 92 15.42 11.50 -8.60
CA VAL A 92 14.95 12.10 -7.33
C VAL A 92 14.92 13.64 -7.35
N ALA A 93 15.68 14.29 -8.26
CA ALA A 93 15.74 15.75 -8.31
C ALA A 93 14.57 16.41 -9.08
N VAL A 94 13.83 15.67 -9.90
CA VAL A 94 12.74 16.23 -10.74
C VAL A 94 11.37 16.17 -10.05
N GLY A 95 11.23 15.41 -8.95
CA GLY A 95 9.94 15.15 -8.30
C GLY A 95 9.36 16.27 -7.43
N TRP A 96 10.12 17.30 -7.08
CA TRP A 96 9.70 18.34 -6.12
C TRP A 96 9.34 19.71 -6.73
N GLN A 97 9.29 19.84 -8.07
CA GLN A 97 8.93 21.10 -8.74
C GLN A 97 7.54 21.13 -9.39
N VAL A 98 6.68 20.14 -9.17
CA VAL A 98 5.29 20.14 -9.67
C VAL A 98 4.34 20.75 -8.62
N GLY A 99 4.70 21.91 -8.04
CA GLY A 99 3.92 22.59 -7.01
C GLY A 99 3.64 24.08 -7.27
N ALA A 100 4.24 24.68 -8.30
CA ALA A 100 4.04 26.10 -8.59
C ALA A 100 4.20 26.39 -10.09
N ARG A 101 3.24 25.95 -10.91
CA ARG A 101 2.97 26.61 -12.19
C ARG A 101 1.62 27.29 -12.11
N THR A 102 1.65 28.59 -11.94
CA THR A 102 0.60 29.50 -12.40
C THR A 102 0.54 29.37 -13.94
N ALA A 103 -0.26 28.42 -14.42
CA ALA A 103 -0.59 28.34 -15.83
C ALA A 103 -1.69 29.37 -16.13
N VAL A 104 -1.36 30.30 -17.02
CA VAL A 104 -2.33 31.08 -17.80
C VAL A 104 -3.28 30.09 -18.49
N PRO A 105 -4.61 30.27 -18.42
CA PRO A 105 -5.56 29.32 -18.99
C PRO A 105 -5.56 29.43 -20.52
N GLU A 106 -4.86 28.54 -21.19
CA GLU A 106 -5.15 28.17 -22.58
C GLU A 106 -6.19 27.05 -22.55
N PRO A 107 -7.38 27.22 -23.15
CA PRO A 107 -8.44 26.22 -23.15
C PRO A 107 -8.11 25.09 -24.13
N SER A 108 -7.21 24.19 -23.74
CA SER A 108 -7.06 22.89 -24.41
C SER A 108 -8.23 22.01 -24.01
N THR A 109 -9.21 21.97 -24.90
CA THR A 109 -10.36 21.07 -24.92
C THR A 109 -9.89 19.64 -25.21
N VAL A 110 -9.16 19.04 -24.25
CA VAL A 110 -9.05 17.58 -24.22
C VAL A 110 -10.37 17.09 -23.65
N ALA A 111 -11.20 16.51 -24.52
CA ALA A 111 -12.40 15.82 -24.12
C ALA A 111 -11.99 14.65 -23.20
N VAL A 112 -11.90 14.93 -21.90
CA VAL A 112 -12.04 13.89 -20.88
C VAL A 112 -13.41 13.31 -21.15
N SER A 113 -13.42 12.14 -21.78
CA SER A 113 -14.61 11.32 -21.90
C SER A 113 -14.95 10.91 -20.47
N ALA A 114 -15.65 11.80 -19.76
CA ALA A 114 -16.41 11.48 -18.58
C ALA A 114 -17.47 10.50 -19.07
N ALA A 115 -17.09 9.22 -19.12
CA ALA A 115 -18.07 8.16 -19.18
C ALA A 115 -19.09 8.50 -18.08
N PRO A 116 -20.38 8.59 -18.40
CA PRO A 116 -21.38 8.96 -17.42
C PRO A 116 -21.21 8.01 -16.24
N GLU A 117 -20.82 8.56 -15.09
CA GLU A 117 -21.02 7.93 -13.80
C GLU A 117 -22.54 7.81 -13.70
N LEU A 118 -23.08 6.72 -14.26
CA LEU A 118 -24.44 6.29 -14.06
C LEU A 118 -24.63 6.35 -12.55
N ASP A 119 -25.49 7.26 -12.08
CA ASP A 119 -25.81 7.46 -10.68
C ASP A 119 -26.06 6.10 -10.05
N ALA A 120 -25.00 5.52 -9.48
CA ALA A 120 -25.06 4.20 -8.93
C ALA A 120 -25.94 4.36 -7.70
N SER A 121 -27.13 3.79 -7.77
CA SER A 121 -28.05 3.76 -6.64
C SER A 121 -27.30 3.23 -5.41
N VAL A 122 -27.45 3.94 -4.29
CA VAL A 122 -26.75 3.67 -3.03
C VAL A 122 -27.75 3.42 -1.91
N ILE A 123 -27.41 2.51 -1.02
CA ILE A 123 -28.25 2.05 0.09
C ILE A 123 -27.46 2.24 1.39
N PRO A 124 -28.03 2.78 2.48
CA PRO A 124 -27.34 2.85 3.77
C PRO A 124 -26.88 1.46 4.23
N ILE A 125 -25.64 1.31 4.73
CA ILE A 125 -25.11 0.00 5.17
C ILE A 125 -25.99 -0.66 6.23
N ALA A 126 -26.62 0.13 7.10
CA ALA A 126 -27.54 -0.37 8.14
C ALA A 126 -28.76 -1.11 7.56
N ASP A 127 -29.14 -0.80 6.31
CA ASP A 127 -30.27 -1.42 5.61
C ASP A 127 -29.84 -2.62 4.74
N THR A 128 -28.54 -2.96 4.73
CA THR A 128 -27.98 -4.11 4.04
C THR A 128 -27.80 -5.30 4.98
N ALA A 129 -27.74 -6.52 4.44
CA ALA A 129 -27.42 -7.70 5.24
C ALA A 129 -25.92 -7.83 5.57
N VAL A 130 -25.07 -6.98 4.97
CA VAL A 130 -23.62 -6.91 5.24
C VAL A 130 -23.32 -6.66 6.71
N SER A 131 -24.16 -5.89 7.41
CA SER A 131 -24.01 -5.63 8.85
C SER A 131 -24.02 -6.91 9.69
N ARG A 132 -24.78 -7.93 9.26
CA ARG A 132 -24.90 -9.22 9.97
C ARG A 132 -23.63 -10.08 9.87
N LEU A 133 -22.79 -9.84 8.87
CA LEU A 133 -21.51 -10.56 8.73
C LEU A 133 -20.59 -10.36 9.94
N TYR A 134 -20.78 -9.27 10.68
CA TYR A 134 -20.00 -8.93 11.87
C TYR A 134 -20.60 -9.43 13.18
N GLU A 135 -21.83 -9.97 13.16
CA GLU A 135 -22.47 -10.54 14.36
C GLU A 135 -21.81 -11.84 14.81
N ALA A 136 -21.16 -12.56 13.87
CA ALA A 136 -20.36 -13.72 14.20
C ALA A 136 -19.08 -13.33 14.96
N GLU A 137 -18.71 -14.15 15.94
CA GLU A 137 -17.46 -14.01 16.69
C GLU A 137 -16.25 -14.17 15.75
N PRO A 138 -15.25 -13.26 15.79
CA PRO A 138 -14.10 -13.36 14.93
C PRO A 138 -13.26 -14.61 15.25
N THR A 139 -12.77 -15.24 14.20
CA THR A 139 -11.86 -16.38 14.21
C THR A 139 -10.45 -15.95 13.79
N PRO A 140 -9.41 -16.74 14.11
CA PRO A 140 -8.06 -16.45 13.64
C PRO A 140 -7.90 -16.39 12.11
N ALA A 141 -8.76 -17.09 11.35
CA ALA A 141 -8.71 -17.08 9.89
C ALA A 141 -9.19 -15.76 9.26
N ASP A 142 -9.94 -14.97 10.03
CA ASP A 142 -10.44 -13.66 9.59
C ASP A 142 -9.32 -12.64 9.44
N VAL A 143 -8.28 -12.75 10.27
CA VAL A 143 -7.17 -11.80 10.28
C VAL A 143 -6.19 -12.14 9.15
N PRO A 144 -5.94 -11.21 8.20
CA PRO A 144 -4.93 -11.43 7.18
C PRO A 144 -3.54 -11.52 7.82
N THR A 145 -2.73 -12.52 7.45
CA THR A 145 -1.36 -12.68 7.96
C THR A 145 -0.49 -11.46 7.67
N ALA A 146 -0.68 -10.90 6.47
CA ALA A 146 0.00 -9.70 6.00
C ALA A 146 -0.95 -8.49 5.97
N ALA A 147 -1.79 -8.35 7.00
CA ALA A 147 -2.62 -7.16 7.16
C ALA A 147 -1.68 -5.95 7.22
N TYR A 148 -1.53 -5.26 6.08
CA TYR A 148 -0.83 -3.98 6.06
C TYR A 148 -1.59 -3.10 7.04
N PRO A 149 -0.94 -2.49 8.05
CA PRO A 149 -1.62 -1.61 8.97
C PRO A 149 -2.10 -0.40 8.15
N ARG A 150 -3.34 -0.47 7.67
CA ARG A 150 -4.13 0.73 7.49
C ARG A 150 -4.59 1.05 8.89
N ASP A 151 -4.05 2.13 9.44
CA ASP A 151 -4.19 2.56 10.85
C ASP A 151 -5.66 2.67 11.34
N SER A 152 -6.63 2.53 10.44
CA SER A 152 -8.06 2.61 10.69
C SER A 152 -8.80 1.27 10.82
N ILE A 153 -8.18 0.10 10.64
CA ILE A 153 -8.89 -1.20 10.72
C ILE A 153 -8.28 -2.07 11.82
N ALA A 154 -9.04 -2.33 12.89
CA ALA A 154 -8.61 -3.23 13.95
C ALA A 154 -8.66 -4.70 13.47
N PRO A 155 -7.73 -5.58 13.91
CA PRO A 155 -7.73 -6.99 13.50
C PRO A 155 -9.05 -7.73 13.77
N THR A 156 -9.78 -7.35 14.82
CA THR A 156 -11.08 -7.93 15.19
C THR A 156 -12.22 -7.54 14.25
N GLU A 157 -12.01 -6.57 13.37
CA GLU A 157 -12.99 -6.01 12.45
C GLU A 157 -12.94 -6.65 11.06
N TYR A 158 -12.12 -7.68 10.85
CA TYR A 158 -12.13 -8.48 9.62
C TYR A 158 -13.09 -9.67 9.73
N ARG A 159 -13.69 -10.04 8.61
CA ARG A 159 -14.44 -11.30 8.43
C ARG A 159 -14.07 -11.91 7.08
N LEU A 160 -13.64 -13.17 7.10
CA LEU A 160 -13.32 -13.96 5.93
C LEU A 160 -14.63 -14.43 5.27
N LEU A 161 -14.79 -14.10 4.00
CA LEU A 161 -15.97 -14.48 3.23
C LEU A 161 -15.67 -15.68 2.32
N LEU A 162 -14.56 -15.61 1.57
CA LEU A 162 -14.17 -16.64 0.62
C LEU A 162 -12.65 -16.83 0.58
N THR A 163 -12.22 -18.07 0.34
CA THR A 163 -10.84 -18.43 0.02
C THR A 163 -10.83 -19.35 -1.18
N ARG A 164 -10.01 -19.03 -2.19
CA ARG A 164 -9.77 -19.87 -3.36
C ARG A 164 -8.67 -20.90 -3.09
N PRO A 165 -8.59 -21.99 -3.88
CA PRO A 165 -7.55 -23.00 -3.74
C PRO A 165 -6.11 -22.49 -3.93
N ASP A 166 -5.94 -21.38 -4.65
CA ASP A 166 -4.65 -20.69 -4.86
C ASP A 166 -4.26 -19.79 -3.67
N GLY A 167 -5.06 -19.74 -2.61
CA GLY A 167 -4.81 -18.95 -1.41
C GLY A 167 -5.27 -17.49 -1.50
N VAL A 168 -5.80 -17.05 -2.64
CA VAL A 168 -6.44 -15.73 -2.75
C VAL A 168 -7.71 -15.72 -1.90
N SER A 169 -7.87 -14.68 -1.10
CA SER A 169 -9.00 -14.58 -0.15
C SER A 169 -9.68 -13.23 -0.22
N LEU A 170 -11.01 -13.25 -0.08
CA LEU A 170 -11.87 -12.08 0.02
C LEU A 170 -12.38 -11.96 1.46
N ARG A 171 -12.16 -10.79 2.03
CA ARG A 171 -12.62 -10.40 3.37
C ARG A 171 -13.48 -9.16 3.28
N ILE A 172 -14.30 -8.96 4.28
CA ILE A 172 -14.87 -7.66 4.59
C ILE A 172 -14.26 -7.13 5.88
N ALA A 173 -14.00 -5.83 5.93
CA ALA A 173 -13.38 -5.17 7.05
C ALA A 173 -14.16 -3.93 7.45
N ARG A 174 -14.37 -3.69 8.74
CA ARG A 174 -15.04 -2.49 9.24
C ARG A 174 -14.00 -1.46 9.71
N LEU A 175 -14.13 -0.21 9.28
CA LEU A 175 -13.26 0.86 9.77
C LEU A 175 -13.58 1.21 11.22
N HIS A 176 -12.59 1.77 11.91
CA HIS A 176 -12.76 2.34 13.23
C HIS A 176 -13.91 3.36 13.24
N GLY A 177 -14.84 3.22 14.18
CA GLY A 177 -16.09 4.00 14.22
C GLY A 177 -17.27 3.38 13.46
N GLY A 178 -17.03 2.33 12.68
CA GLY A 178 -18.08 1.45 12.14
C GLY A 178 -18.95 2.00 11.01
N ALA A 179 -18.72 3.25 10.60
CA ALA A 179 -19.50 3.88 9.54
C ALA A 179 -19.15 3.34 8.14
N GLU A 180 -17.92 2.87 7.93
CA GLU A 180 -17.47 2.37 6.63
C GLU A 180 -17.08 0.90 6.69
N VAL A 181 -17.31 0.20 5.59
CA VAL A 181 -16.85 -1.17 5.36
C VAL A 181 -16.01 -1.23 4.09
N CYS A 182 -15.02 -2.11 4.07
CA CYS A 182 -14.16 -2.36 2.92
C CYS A 182 -14.23 -3.80 2.48
N ALA A 183 -14.34 -4.03 1.17
CA ALA A 183 -13.95 -5.27 0.55
C ALA A 183 -12.43 -5.31 0.47
N VAL A 184 -11.82 -6.42 0.90
CA VAL A 184 -10.38 -6.58 0.96
C VAL A 184 -10.01 -7.90 0.29
N VAL A 185 -9.20 -7.84 -0.76
CA VAL A 185 -8.63 -9.03 -1.40
C VAL A 185 -7.17 -9.16 -1.01
N THR A 186 -6.80 -10.31 -0.47
CA THR A 186 -5.45 -10.65 -0.05
C THR A 186 -4.87 -11.73 -0.94
N LEU A 187 -3.67 -11.51 -1.47
CA LEU A 187 -2.89 -12.49 -2.20
C LEU A 187 -1.93 -13.23 -1.25
N PRO A 188 -1.51 -14.47 -1.57
CA PRO A 188 -0.52 -15.20 -0.78
C PRO A 188 0.82 -14.46 -0.62
N SER A 189 1.20 -13.65 -1.60
CA SER A 189 2.45 -12.89 -1.64
C SER A 189 2.37 -11.52 -0.92
N GLU A 190 1.57 -11.45 0.14
CA GLU A 190 1.38 -10.27 1.02
C GLU A 190 0.73 -9.02 0.41
N PHE A 191 0.46 -9.01 -0.89
CA PHE A 191 -0.23 -7.88 -1.51
C PHE A 191 -1.73 -7.87 -1.13
N THR A 192 -2.22 -6.69 -0.75
CA THR A 192 -3.63 -6.48 -0.40
C THR A 192 -4.20 -5.31 -1.18
N ALA A 193 -5.31 -5.55 -1.88
CA ALA A 193 -6.14 -4.50 -2.47
C ALA A 193 -7.40 -4.31 -1.62
N SER A 194 -7.92 -3.09 -1.59
CA SER A 194 -9.19 -2.80 -0.90
C SER A 194 -9.99 -1.71 -1.60
N SER A 195 -11.31 -1.79 -1.46
CA SER A 195 -12.28 -0.78 -1.86
C SER A 195 -13.27 -0.62 -0.73
N CYS A 196 -13.60 0.62 -0.38
CA CYS A 196 -14.41 0.94 0.79
C CYS A 196 -15.67 1.70 0.39
N THR A 197 -16.72 1.54 1.19
CA THR A 197 -17.88 2.43 1.15
C THR A 197 -17.48 3.86 1.47
N HIS A 198 -18.41 4.79 1.19
CA HIS A 198 -18.24 6.20 1.54
C HIS A 198 -19.52 6.76 2.14
N ASN A 199 -19.39 7.53 3.22
CA ASN A 199 -20.48 8.08 4.03
C ASN A 199 -21.47 7.03 4.53
N GLY A 200 -20.99 5.81 4.80
CA GLY A 200 -21.84 4.69 5.21
C GLY A 200 -22.87 4.26 4.17
N MET A 201 -22.60 4.56 2.90
CA MET A 201 -23.44 4.19 1.76
C MET A 201 -22.82 3.03 0.99
N PHE A 202 -23.62 1.99 0.78
CA PHE A 202 -23.26 0.78 0.06
C PHE A 202 -23.81 0.83 -1.38
N PRO A 203 -23.00 0.58 -2.43
CA PRO A 203 -23.50 0.57 -3.80
C PRO A 203 -24.50 -0.57 -4.03
N GLU A 204 -25.64 -0.30 -4.70
CA GLU A 204 -26.65 -1.34 -5.03
C GLU A 204 -26.04 -2.46 -5.90
N GLY A 205 -25.11 -2.10 -6.78
CA GLY A 205 -24.35 -3.05 -7.60
C GLY A 205 -23.28 -3.86 -6.86
N GLY A 206 -23.10 -3.64 -5.55
CA GLY A 206 -22.10 -4.32 -4.73
C GLY A 206 -20.81 -3.52 -4.55
N LEU A 207 -20.12 -3.82 -3.44
CA LEU A 207 -18.78 -3.33 -3.16
C LEU A 207 -17.76 -4.29 -3.77
N TRP A 208 -17.01 -3.82 -4.76
CA TRP A 208 -16.05 -4.64 -5.49
C TRP A 208 -14.63 -4.10 -5.39
N VAL A 209 -13.66 -5.00 -5.49
CA VAL A 209 -12.24 -4.72 -5.48
C VAL A 209 -11.57 -5.62 -6.52
N GLU A 210 -10.64 -5.04 -7.29
CA GLU A 210 -9.85 -5.77 -8.28
C GLU A 210 -8.37 -5.71 -7.94
N VAL A 211 -7.68 -6.81 -8.21
CA VAL A 211 -6.23 -6.92 -8.07
C VAL A 211 -5.66 -7.67 -9.26
N SER A 212 -4.56 -7.15 -9.82
CA SER A 212 -3.74 -7.88 -10.78
C SER A 212 -2.86 -8.87 -10.04
N LEU A 213 -2.91 -10.14 -10.43
CA LEU A 213 -1.96 -11.13 -9.95
C LEU A 213 -0.59 -10.87 -10.58
N PRO A 214 0.52 -11.07 -9.86
CA PRO A 214 1.85 -11.01 -10.46
C PRO A 214 1.99 -12.10 -11.55
N GLY A 215 2.60 -11.74 -12.68
CA GLY A 215 2.73 -12.61 -13.85
C GLY A 215 1.53 -12.53 -14.81
N ASP A 216 1.34 -13.59 -15.62
CA ASP A 216 0.25 -13.68 -16.62
C ASP A 216 -1.03 -14.31 -16.06
N GLU A 217 -1.17 -14.40 -14.73
CA GLU A 217 -2.29 -15.08 -14.06
C GLU A 217 -3.61 -14.27 -14.10
N GLY A 218 -3.56 -13.02 -14.57
CA GLY A 218 -4.72 -12.20 -14.86
C GLY A 218 -5.20 -11.34 -13.68
N LEU A 219 -6.48 -10.96 -13.73
CA LEU A 219 -7.14 -10.13 -12.74
C LEU A 219 -7.97 -11.00 -11.81
N VAL A 220 -8.06 -10.64 -10.54
CA VAL A 220 -9.04 -11.21 -9.62
C VAL A 220 -9.97 -10.10 -9.16
N ARG A 221 -11.28 -10.37 -9.23
CA ARG A 221 -12.33 -9.49 -8.71
C ARG A 221 -13.00 -10.15 -7.52
N GLY A 222 -12.98 -9.46 -6.39
CA GLY A 222 -13.85 -9.77 -5.25
C GLY A 222 -15.05 -8.83 -5.25
N THR A 223 -16.25 -9.36 -5.04
CA THR A 223 -17.50 -8.59 -4.97
C THR A 223 -18.26 -8.99 -3.71
N ILE A 224 -18.83 -8.02 -3.00
CA ILE A 224 -19.75 -8.22 -1.88
C ILE A 224 -21.05 -7.51 -2.23
N LEU A 225 -22.16 -8.24 -2.24
CA LEU A 225 -23.47 -7.70 -2.56
C LEU A 225 -24.20 -7.16 -1.32
N PRO A 226 -25.18 -6.26 -1.46
CA PRO A 226 -25.95 -5.73 -0.32
C PRO A 226 -26.70 -6.79 0.49
N ASP A 227 -26.99 -7.95 -0.10
CA ASP A 227 -27.61 -9.09 0.59
C ASP A 227 -26.61 -9.93 1.43
N GLY A 228 -25.33 -9.51 1.47
CA GLY A 228 -24.27 -10.15 2.23
C GLY A 228 -23.63 -11.34 1.51
N THR A 229 -24.10 -11.69 0.31
CA THR A 229 -23.42 -12.69 -0.52
C THR A 229 -22.13 -12.12 -1.09
N ALA A 230 -21.19 -13.00 -1.39
CA ALA A 230 -19.88 -12.62 -1.90
C ALA A 230 -19.44 -13.54 -3.03
N GLU A 231 -18.65 -12.98 -3.94
CA GLU A 231 -18.06 -13.68 -5.07
C GLU A 231 -16.59 -13.34 -5.19
N LEU A 232 -15.79 -14.32 -5.58
CA LEU A 232 -14.36 -14.15 -5.83
C LEU A 232 -14.00 -14.84 -7.14
N THR A 233 -14.00 -14.07 -8.22
CA THR A 233 -13.89 -14.59 -9.59
C THR A 233 -12.55 -14.21 -10.22
N PRO A 234 -11.84 -15.15 -10.87
CA PRO A 234 -10.79 -14.78 -11.80
C PRO A 234 -11.42 -14.08 -13.01
N ARG A 235 -10.91 -12.90 -13.35
CA ARG A 235 -11.13 -12.29 -14.66
C ARG A 235 -9.94 -12.67 -15.53
N GLN A 236 -10.23 -13.44 -16.57
CA GLN A 236 -9.31 -13.52 -17.70
C GLN A 236 -9.12 -12.09 -18.20
N TYR A 237 -7.86 -11.65 -18.27
CA TYR A 237 -7.54 -10.39 -18.91
C TYR A 237 -7.95 -10.54 -20.37
N ALA A 238 -9.09 -9.96 -20.74
CA ALA A 238 -9.46 -9.77 -22.13
C ALA A 238 -8.56 -8.66 -22.65
N GLY A 239 -7.30 -9.03 -22.91
CA GLY A 239 -6.30 -8.14 -23.44
C GLY A 239 -6.67 -7.82 -24.87
N ASP A 240 -7.58 -6.87 -25.05
CA ASP A 240 -7.60 -6.05 -26.26
C ASP A 240 -6.34 -5.18 -26.19
N VAL A 241 -5.19 -5.81 -26.45
CA VAL A 241 -3.93 -5.14 -26.73
C VAL A 241 -4.17 -4.41 -28.04
N LEU A 242 -4.65 -3.18 -27.95
CA LEU A 242 -4.62 -2.27 -29.09
C LEU A 242 -3.16 -2.18 -29.51
N PRO A 243 -2.80 -2.57 -30.74
CA PRO A 243 -1.44 -2.45 -31.20
C PRO A 243 -1.05 -0.98 -31.07
N ILE A 244 0.05 -0.71 -30.37
CA ILE A 244 0.65 0.63 -30.36
C ILE A 244 1.03 0.88 -31.82
N ALA A 245 0.26 1.72 -32.51
CA ALA A 245 0.56 2.12 -33.87
C ALA A 245 1.93 2.81 -33.84
N GLY A 246 2.95 2.12 -34.34
CA GLY A 246 4.28 2.69 -34.53
C GLY A 246 4.18 3.83 -35.54
N ASN A 247 4.65 5.01 -35.13
CA ASN A 247 4.99 6.11 -36.04
C ASN A 247 6.41 5.91 -36.59
#